data_AF-B2CMB3-F1
#
_entry.id   AF-B2CMB3-F1
#
_cell.length_a   1.000
_cell.length_b   1.000
_cell.length_c   1.000
_cell.angle_alpha   90.00
_cell.angle_beta   90.00
_cell.angle_gamma   90.00
#
_symmetry.space_group_name_H-M   'P 1'
#
loop_
_entity.id
_entity.type
_entity.pdbx_description
1 polymer ?
#
loop_
_entity_poly.entity_id
_entity_poly.type
_entity_poly.pdbx_seq_one_letter_code
_entity_poly.pdbx_strand_id
1 'polypeptide(L)' 'MFFIENEGQAVARTDYWQSVQAQAGYVYLSWNAGAARLLVPDAAKHLLREMRGAEYVIISKGTLHGRDALELV' A
#
# COMPACT_ATOMS: atom_id res chain seq x y z
N MET A 1 -1.22 -4.50 -14.74
CA MET A 1 -2.08 -3.32 -14.60
C MET A 1 -3.27 -3.76 -13.78
N PHE A 2 -3.60 -3.05 -12.71
CA PHE A 2 -4.81 -3.26 -11.91
C PHE A 2 -5.50 -1.90 -11.77
N PHE A 3 -6.79 -1.88 -11.44
CA PHE A 3 -7.55 -0.65 -11.25
C PHE A 3 -7.87 -0.43 -9.76
N ILE A 4 -8.04 0.82 -9.38
CA ILE A 4 -8.57 1.22 -8.08
C ILE A 4 -9.60 2.32 -8.33
N GLU A 5 -10.81 2.07 -7.89
CA GLU A 5 -11.91 3.01 -7.83
C GLU A 5 -12.11 3.43 -6.36
N ASN A 6 -12.20 4.75 -6.13
CA ASN A 6 -12.29 5.32 -4.78
C ASN A 6 -13.60 6.08 -4.60
N GLU A 7 -14.18 5.97 -3.40
CA GLU A 7 -15.28 6.81 -2.94
C GLU A 7 -14.77 7.66 -1.77
N GLY A 8 -14.38 8.90 -2.07
CA GLY A 8 -13.66 9.74 -1.10
C GLY A 8 -12.37 9.05 -0.63
N GLN A 9 -12.26 8.80 0.67
CA GLN A 9 -11.11 8.13 1.28
C GLN A 9 -11.21 6.59 1.26
N ALA A 10 -12.38 6.02 0.94
CA ALA A 10 -12.55 4.58 0.85
C ALA A 10 -12.11 4.04 -0.52
N VAL A 11 -11.74 2.76 -0.57
CA VAL A 11 -11.64 2.01 -1.83
C VAL A 11 -13.01 1.42 -2.10
N ALA A 12 -13.64 1.81 -3.21
CA ALA A 12 -14.93 1.27 -3.64
C ALA A 12 -14.76 -0.06 -4.39
N ARG A 13 -13.75 -0.15 -5.26
CA ARG A 13 -13.49 -1.35 -6.07
C ARG A 13 -12.04 -1.45 -6.50
N THR A 14 -11.48 -2.65 -6.55
CA THR A 14 -10.15 -2.91 -7.11
C THR A 14 -9.98 -4.39 -7.43
N ASP A 15 -9.14 -4.70 -8.42
CA ASP A 15 -8.64 -6.05 -8.72
C ASP A 15 -7.17 -6.26 -8.29
N TYR A 16 -6.65 -5.39 -7.41
CA TYR A 16 -5.27 -5.46 -6.94
C TYR A 16 -4.87 -6.84 -6.42
N TRP A 17 -5.72 -7.51 -5.63
CA TRP A 17 -5.38 -8.82 -5.05
C TRP A 17 -5.27 -9.95 -6.11
N GLN A 18 -5.84 -9.77 -7.30
CA GLN A 18 -5.71 -10.70 -8.43
C GLN A 18 -4.50 -10.36 -9.32
N SER A 19 -3.82 -9.24 -9.08
CA SER A 19 -2.73 -8.77 -9.91
C SER A 19 -1.44 -9.59 -9.74
N VAL A 20 -0.61 -9.57 -10.78
CA VAL A 20 0.74 -10.18 -10.79
C VAL A 20 1.62 -9.60 -9.67
N GLN A 21 1.41 -8.33 -9.34
CA GLN A 21 2.12 -7.62 -8.28
C GLN A 21 1.79 -8.20 -6.91
N ALA A 22 0.50 -8.37 -6.61
CA ALA A 22 0.05 -8.95 -5.35
C ALA A 22 0.49 -10.41 -5.20
N GLN A 23 0.43 -11.18 -6.29
CA GLN A 23 0.93 -12.57 -6.32
C GLN A 23 2.44 -12.66 -6.07
N ALA A 24 3.21 -11.67 -6.54
CA ALA A 24 4.64 -11.55 -6.26
C ALA A 24 4.96 -10.98 -4.87
N GLY A 25 3.94 -10.65 -4.07
CA GLY A 25 4.11 -10.16 -2.70
C GLY A 25 4.36 -8.66 -2.56
N TYR A 26 4.20 -7.87 -3.63
CA TYR A 26 4.39 -6.42 -3.55
C TYR A 26 3.22 -5.72 -2.87
N VAL A 27 3.50 -4.93 -1.85
CA VAL A 27 2.56 -3.94 -1.29
C VAL A 27 2.40 -2.76 -2.26
N TYR A 28 1.25 -2.10 -2.23
CA TYR A 28 0.97 -0.94 -3.09
C TYR A 28 0.44 0.24 -2.27
N LEU A 29 1.07 1.41 -2.45
CA LEU A 29 0.70 2.65 -1.77
C LEU A 29 0.13 3.65 -2.78
N SER A 30 -1.03 4.24 -2.47
CA SER A 30 -1.66 5.27 -3.31
C SER A 30 -2.26 6.40 -2.47
N TRP A 31 -2.35 7.59 -3.05
CA TRP A 31 -2.95 8.77 -2.43
C TRP A 31 -4.18 9.22 -3.20
N ASN A 32 -5.30 9.39 -2.49
CA ASN A 32 -6.53 9.96 -3.06
C ASN A 32 -7.39 10.56 -1.95
N ALA A 33 -8.03 11.71 -2.22
CA ALA A 33 -8.90 12.43 -1.28
C ALA A 33 -8.26 12.71 0.09
N GLY A 34 -6.97 13.06 0.10
CA GLY A 34 -6.23 13.36 1.34
C GLY A 34 -5.87 12.13 2.19
N ALA A 35 -6.11 10.91 1.70
CA ALA A 35 -5.75 9.67 2.39
C ALA A 35 -4.73 8.84 1.61
N ALA A 36 -3.74 8.32 2.33
CA ALA A 36 -2.84 7.28 1.84
C ALA A 36 -3.47 5.90 2.10
N ARG A 37 -3.39 5.00 1.12
CA ARG A 37 -3.91 3.63 1.20
C ARG A 37 -2.81 2.64 0.88
N LEU A 38 -2.46 1.81 1.86
CA LEU A 38 -1.56 0.69 1.69
C LEU A 38 -2.38 -0.58 1.42
N LEU A 39 -2.33 -1.08 0.19
CA LEU A 39 -2.89 -2.39 -0.15
C LEU A 39 -1.85 -3.47 0.13
N VAL A 40 -2.24 -4.44 0.96
CA VAL A 40 -1.37 -5.53 1.41
C VAL A 40 -1.82 -6.84 0.74
N PRO A 41 -0.91 -7.57 0.07
CA PRO A 41 -1.23 -8.83 -0.58
C PRO A 41 -1.38 -9.94 0.47
N ASP A 42 -2.01 -11.04 0.06
CA ASP A 42 -2.26 -12.20 0.93
C ASP A 42 -0.97 -12.78 1.52
N ALA A 43 0.11 -12.82 0.73
CA ALA A 43 1.43 -13.28 1.17
C ALA A 43 2.03 -12.44 2.30
N ALA A 44 1.62 -11.17 2.43
CA ALA A 44 2.12 -10.22 3.42
C ALA A 44 1.08 -9.88 4.50
N LYS A 45 0.00 -10.67 4.65
CA LYS A 45 -1.02 -10.47 5.69
C LYS A 45 -0.47 -10.39 7.12
N HIS A 46 0.69 -10.99 7.38
CA HIS A 46 1.34 -10.92 8.69
C HIS A 46 1.69 -9.48 9.10
N LEU A 47 2.00 -8.60 8.14
CA LEU A 47 2.28 -7.17 8.39
C LEU A 47 1.10 -6.47 9.07
N LEU A 48 -0.15 -6.88 8.78
CA LEU A 48 -1.35 -6.30 9.40
C LEU A 48 -1.39 -6.55 10.91
N ARG A 49 -0.73 -7.60 11.41
CA ARG A 49 -0.63 -7.86 12.85
C ARG A 49 0.41 -6.95 13.49
N GLU A 50 1.53 -6.72 12.81
CA GLU A 50 2.60 -5.84 13.29
C GLU A 50 2.15 -4.38 13.34
N MET A 51 1.39 -3.93 12.35
CA MET A 51 0.83 -2.57 12.30
C MET A 51 -0.37 -2.37 13.25
N ARG A 52 -0.89 -3.44 13.87
CA ARG A 52 -2.08 -3.33 14.71
C ARG A 52 -1.77 -2.52 15.97
N GLY A 53 -2.44 -1.38 16.11
CA GLY A 53 -2.25 -0.49 17.26
C GLY A 53 -1.13 0.55 17.05
N ALA A 54 -0.57 0.65 15.84
CA ALA A 54 0.31 1.76 15.49
C ALA A 54 -0.41 3.11 15.67
N GLU A 55 0.20 4.02 16.40
CA GLU A 55 -0.31 5.38 16.62
C GLU A 55 0.03 6.31 15.45
N TYR A 56 1.12 6.02 14.76
CA TYR A 56 1.66 6.84 13.68
C TYR A 56 2.00 5.96 12.48
N VAL A 57 1.97 6.61 11.31
CA VAL A 57 2.51 6.07 10.06
C VAL A 57 3.51 7.10 9.55
N ILE A 58 4.76 6.68 9.34
CA ILE A 58 5.82 7.57 8.87
C ILE A 58 6.07 7.27 7.39
N ILE A 59 5.93 8.30 6.55
CA ILE A 59 6.27 8.24 5.13
C ILE A 59 7.44 9.19 4.88
N SER A 60 8.63 8.64 4.66
CA SER A 60 9.84 9.40 4.39
C SER A 60 10.23 9.30 2.91
N LYS A 61 10.89 10.34 2.41
CA LYS A 61 11.59 10.28 1.14
C LYS A 61 12.98 9.67 1.39
N GLY A 62 13.25 8.56 0.72
CA GLY A 62 14.50 7.80 0.82
C GLY A 62 15.07 7.44 -0.55
N THR A 63 15.88 6.40 -0.59
CA THR A 63 16.54 5.95 -1.82
C THR A 63 16.53 4.41 -1.92
N LEU A 64 16.00 3.87 -3.01
CA LEU A 64 16.02 2.43 -3.32
C LEU A 64 16.93 2.18 -4.53
N HIS A 65 17.99 1.41 -4.34
CA HIS A 65 19.00 1.11 -5.37
C HIS A 65 19.54 2.38 -6.07
N GLY A 66 19.80 3.43 -5.29
CA GLY A 66 20.33 4.70 -5.79
C GLY A 66 19.30 5.58 -6.52
N ARG A 67 18.00 5.23 -6.48
CA ARG A 67 16.91 6.06 -7.02
C ARG A 67 16.01 6.57 -5.91
N ASP A 68 15.51 7.80 -6.05
CA ASP A 68 14.52 8.36 -5.14
C ASP A 68 13.35 7.39 -4.94
N ALA A 69 12.99 7.14 -3.69
CA ALA A 69 11.91 6.25 -3.30
C ALA A 69 11.18 6.78 -2.07
N LEU A 70 10.02 6.20 -1.77
CA LEU A 70 9.32 6.41 -0.51
C LEU A 70 9.53 5.21 0.39
N GLU A 71 9.80 5.49 1.66
CA GLU A 71 9.92 4.51 2.73
C GLU A 71 8.68 4.64 3.63
N LEU A 72 8.18 3.50 4.08
CA LEU A 72 7.02 3.39 4.95
C LEU A 72 7.44 2.63 6.21
N VAL A 73 7.30 3.28 7.36
CA VAL A 73 7.65 2.73 8.68
C VAL A 73 6.44 2.81 9.60
#